data_AF-A0A6A0AMA4-F1
#
_entry.id   AF-A0A6A0AMA4-F1
#
_cell.length_a   1.000
_cell.length_b   1.000
_cell.length_c   1.000
_cell.angle_alpha   90.00
_cell.angle_beta   90.00
_cell.angle_gamma   90.00
#
_symmetry.space_group_name_H-M   'P 1'
#
loop_
_entity.id
_entity.type
_entity.pdbx_description
1 polymer ?
#
loop_
_entity_poly.entity_id
_entity_poly.type
_entity_poly.pdbx_seq_one_letter_code
_entity_poly.pdbx_strand_id
1 'polypeptide(L)' 'ASNEDVYSGTVRDLVSGVLYGVNTTVFAYGSTGSGKTYTMVGSAGDPGLMVLSLQRIFQDRDRLFKDEELE' A
#
# COMPACT_ATOMS: atom_id res chain seq x y z
N ALA A 1 -14.05 4.54 8.68
CA ALA A 1 -12.63 4.28 8.39
C ALA A 1 -12.36 4.84 7.00
N SER A 2 -11.36 5.70 6.88
CA SER A 2 -10.79 6.16 5.60
C SER A 2 -10.00 5.02 4.94
N ASN A 3 -9.63 5.16 3.66
CA ASN A 3 -8.75 4.17 3.05
C ASN A 3 -7.36 4.14 3.71
N GLU A 4 -6.90 5.26 4.27
CA GLU A 4 -5.66 5.33 5.07
C GLU A 4 -5.76 4.45 6.32
N ASP A 5 -6.89 4.50 7.04
CA ASP A 5 -7.12 3.66 8.22
C ASP A 5 -7.09 2.17 7.84
N VAL A 6 -7.73 1.81 6.72
CA VAL A 6 -7.73 0.43 6.22
C VAL A 6 -6.31 0.01 5.81
N TYR A 7 -5.60 0.86 5.07
CA TYR A 7 -4.22 0.59 4.64
C TYR A 7 -3.30 0.34 5.83
N SER A 8 -3.33 1.23 6.84
CA SER A 8 -2.50 1.14 8.04
C SER A 8 -2.82 -0.11 8.87
N GLY A 9 -4.10 -0.51 8.91
CA GLY A 9 -4.53 -1.70 9.65
C GLY A 9 -4.34 -3.04 8.93
N THR A 10 -4.04 -3.05 7.63
CA THR A 10 -3.96 -4.32 6.87
C THR A 10 -2.77 -4.47 5.93
N VAL A 11 -2.48 -3.49 5.07
CA VAL A 11 -1.55 -3.67 3.93
C VAL A 11 -0.16 -3.11 4.22
N ARG A 12 -0.06 -2.09 5.09
CA ARG A 12 1.17 -1.35 5.35
C ARG A 12 2.37 -2.25 5.67
N ASP A 13 2.21 -3.21 6.58
CA ASP A 13 3.32 -4.07 7.02
C ASP A 13 3.70 -5.11 5.95
N LEU A 14 2.75 -5.51 5.10
CA LEU A 14 3.01 -6.44 3.99
C LEU A 14 3.88 -5.79 2.91
N VAL A 15 3.67 -4.49 2.66
CA VAL A 15 4.40 -3.72 1.65
C VAL A 15 5.89 -3.67 1.98
N SER A 16 6.27 -3.58 3.26
CA SER A 16 7.69 -3.59 3.64
C SER A 16 8.38 -4.90 3.26
N GLY A 17 7.69 -6.04 3.30
CA GLY A 17 8.24 -7.34 2.88
C GLY A 17 8.61 -7.38 1.39
N VAL A 18 7.90 -6.62 0.54
CA VAL A 18 8.14 -6.60 -0.92
C VAL A 18 9.55 -6.13 -1.26
N LEU A 19 10.09 -5.15 -0.52
CA LEU A 19 11.45 -4.66 -0.72
C LEU A 19 12.53 -5.68 -0.34
N TYR A 20 12.19 -6.65 0.50
CA TYR A 20 13.05 -7.77 0.88
C TYR A 20 12.84 -9.01 -0.01
N GLY A 21 12.15 -8.86 -1.14
CA GLY A 21 11.89 -9.94 -2.09
C GLY A 21 10.72 -10.86 -1.72
N VAL A 22 9.87 -10.46 -0.78
CA VAL A 22 8.68 -11.24 -0.40
C VAL A 22 7.51 -10.91 -1.34
N ASN A 23 6.94 -11.95 -1.94
CA ASN A 23 5.73 -11.80 -2.75
C ASN A 23 4.51 -11.54 -1.86
N THR A 24 3.77 -10.47 -2.16
CA THR A 24 2.54 -10.11 -1.45
C THR A 24 1.37 -10.07 -2.42
N THR A 25 0.20 -10.55 -2.00
CA THR A 25 -1.03 -10.48 -2.80
C THR A 25 -2.20 -10.10 -1.89
N VAL A 26 -2.92 -9.05 -2.26
CA VAL A 26 -4.09 -8.53 -1.52
C VAL A 26 -5.32 -8.61 -2.41
N PHE A 27 -6.39 -9.22 -1.91
CA PHE A 27 -7.66 -9.33 -2.61
C PHE A 27 -8.74 -8.50 -1.93
N ALA A 28 -9.45 -7.68 -2.71
CA ALA A 28 -10.73 -7.12 -2.29
C ALA A 28 -11.85 -8.04 -2.78
N TYR A 29 -12.62 -8.63 -1.85
CA TYR A 29 -13.69 -9.57 -2.15
C TYR A 29 -15.04 -9.06 -1.65
N GLY A 30 -16.12 -9.34 -2.39
CA GLY A 30 -17.48 -8.92 -2.07
C GLY A 30 -18.37 -8.74 -3.30
N SER A 31 -19.66 -8.51 -3.07
CA SER A 31 -20.66 -8.28 -4.14
C SER A 31 -20.44 -6.97 -4.89
N THR A 32 -21.05 -6.81 -6.07
CA THR A 32 -21.04 -5.53 -6.80
C THR A 32 -21.63 -4.41 -5.94
N GLY A 33 -20.96 -3.25 -5.91
CA GLY A 33 -21.35 -2.13 -5.04
C GLY A 33 -20.78 -2.18 -3.61
N SER A 34 -20.13 -3.28 -3.20
CA SER A 34 -19.57 -3.43 -1.84
C SER A 34 -18.30 -2.62 -1.55
N GLY A 35 -17.88 -1.74 -2.46
CA GLY A 35 -16.70 -0.90 -2.26
C GLY A 35 -15.34 -1.50 -2.68
N LYS A 36 -15.26 -2.68 -3.32
CA LYS A 36 -13.97 -3.27 -3.76
C LYS A 36 -13.07 -2.30 -4.53
N THR A 37 -13.61 -1.65 -5.56
CA THR A 37 -12.88 -0.66 -6.37
C THR A 37 -12.51 0.56 -5.54
N TYR A 38 -13.41 0.99 -4.64
CA TYR A 38 -13.14 2.10 -3.74
C TYR A 38 -12.00 1.79 -2.76
N THR A 39 -11.95 0.59 -2.20
CA THR A 39 -10.86 0.17 -1.31
C THR A 39 -9.56 0.02 -2.09
N MET A 40 -9.57 -0.62 -3.26
CA MET A 40 -8.34 -0.94 -3.99
C MET A 40 -7.75 0.27 -4.75
N VAL A 41 -8.59 1.03 -5.46
CA VAL A 41 -8.20 2.21 -6.27
C VAL A 41 -8.43 3.51 -5.50
N GLY A 42 -9.58 3.63 -4.83
CA GLY A 42 -10.00 4.86 -4.15
C GLY A 42 -10.40 5.97 -5.09
N SER A 43 -10.28 7.19 -4.60
CA SER A 43 -10.58 8.43 -5.31
C SER A 43 -9.44 9.43 -5.11
N ALA A 44 -9.48 10.57 -5.81
CA ALA A 44 -8.46 11.61 -5.64
C ALA A 44 -8.40 12.19 -4.21
N GLY A 45 -9.53 12.21 -3.48
CA GLY A 45 -9.60 12.71 -2.10
C GLY A 45 -9.42 11.63 -1.03
N ASP A 46 -9.50 10.35 -1.39
CA ASP A 46 -9.31 9.21 -0.49
C ASP A 46 -8.64 8.06 -1.28
N PRO A 47 -7.31 8.12 -1.49
CA PRO A 47 -6.58 7.15 -2.31
C PRO A 47 -6.73 5.73 -1.76
N GLY A 48 -6.87 4.74 -2.64
CA GLY A 48 -7.03 3.34 -2.24
C GLY A 48 -5.70 2.66 -1.95
N LEU A 49 -5.80 1.39 -1.52
CA LEU A 49 -4.66 0.55 -1.12
C LEU A 49 -3.55 0.49 -2.17
N MET A 50 -3.85 0.47 -3.47
CA MET A 50 -2.83 0.42 -4.53
C MET A 50 -1.97 1.68 -4.56
N VAL A 51 -2.58 2.86 -4.52
CA VAL A 51 -1.86 4.14 -4.58
C VAL A 51 -1.00 4.30 -3.32
N LEU A 52 -1.59 4.02 -2.15
CA LEU A 52 -0.89 4.10 -0.86
C LEU A 52 0.30 3.12 -0.79
N SER A 53 0.12 1.89 -1.30
CA SER A 53 1.20 0.89 -1.38
C SER A 53 2.34 1.35 -2.27
N LEU A 54 2.03 1.87 -3.47
CA LEU A 54 3.06 2.37 -4.39
C LEU A 54 3.82 3.56 -3.80
N GLN A 55 3.12 4.51 -3.18
CA GLN A 55 3.75 5.64 -2.49
C GLN A 55 4.72 5.16 -1.41
N ARG A 56 4.30 4.17 -0.61
CA ARG A 56 5.14 3.60 0.44
C ARG A 56 6.36 2.89 -0.12
N ILE A 57 6.22 2.10 -1.18
CA ILE A 57 7.33 1.39 -1.84
C ILE A 57 8.40 2.39 -2.29
N PHE A 58 7.99 3.48 -2.96
CA PHE A 58 8.95 4.48 -3.44
C PHE A 58 9.60 5.24 -2.28
N GLN A 59 8.85 5.59 -1.23
CA GLN A 59 9.40 6.23 -0.03
C GLN A 59 10.41 5.36 0.70
N ASP A 60 10.08 4.08 0.92
CA ASP A 60 10.95 3.13 1.60
C ASP A 60 12.19 2.81 0.74
N ARG A 61 12.04 2.72 -0.59
CA ARG A 61 13.17 2.64 -1.52
C ARG A 61 14.09 3.83 -1.38
N ASP A 62 13.58 5.06 -1.47
CA ASP A 62 14.42 6.26 -1.37
C ASP A 62 15.15 6.37 -0.02
N ARG A 63 14.56 5.84 1.04
CA ARG A 63 15.19 5.78 2.36
C ARG A 63 16.35 4.77 2.40
N LEU A 64 16.14 3.55 1.92
CA LEU A 64 17.17 2.51 1.89
C LEU A 64 18.40 2.94 1.07
N PHE A 65 18.17 3.59 -0.07
CA PHE A 65 19.26 4.07 -0.94
C PHE A 65 20.06 5.21 -0.30
N LYS A 66 19.42 6.06 0.52
CA LYS A 66 20.14 7.08 1.29
C LYS A 66 20.98 6.48 2.41
N ASP A 67 20.49 5.44 3.05
CA ASP A 67 21.22 4.76 4.13
C ASP A 67 22.45 4.03 3.58
N GLU A 68 22.40 3.48 2.35
CA GLU A 68 23.56 2.89 1.66
C GLU A 68 24.63 3.92 1.23
N GLU A 69 24.27 5.16 0.89
CA GLU A 69 25.25 6.21 0.55
C GLU A 69 25.98 6.79 1.78
N LEU A 70 25.48 6.51 2.99
CA LEU A 70 26.03 6.99 4.25
C LEU A 70 27.01 5.99 4.91
N GLU A 71 27.12 4.76 4.38
CA GLU A 71 28.15 3.76 4.74
C GLU A 71 29.36 3.79 3.79
#